data_AF-A0A920QXA8-F1
#
_entry.id   AF-A0A920QXA8-F1
#
_cell.length_a   1.000
_cell.length_b   1.000
_cell.length_c   1.000
_cell.angle_alpha   90.00
_cell.angle_beta   90.00
_cell.angle_gamma   90.00
#
_symmetry.space_group_name_H-M   'P 1'
#
loop_
_entity.id
_entity.type
_entity.pdbx_description
1 polymer ?
#
loop_
_entity_poly.entity_id
_entity_poly.type
_entity_poly.pdbx_seq_one_letter_code
_entity_poly.pdbx_strand_id
1 'polypeptide(L)'
;MILDNKLSNKEIIVLDGATSTEIERLGAEMNSSAWSGVANKTHPDIVRQVHEEYIRAGADVITANTFFTSRHVLASAGLAVKLSGSTQGQ
;
A
#
# COMPACT_ATOMS: atom_id res chain seq x y z
N MET A 1 11.46 -16.53 -15.10
CA MET A 1 10.96 -16.10 -13.77
C MET A 1 9.74 -16.93 -13.41
N ILE A 2 9.29 -17.01 -12.14
CA ILE A 2 8.13 -17.85 -11.75
C ILE A 2 6.88 -17.51 -12.58
N LEU A 3 6.65 -16.21 -12.82
CA LEU A 3 5.51 -15.73 -13.60
C LEU A 3 5.61 -16.14 -15.09
N ASP A 4 6.80 -16.05 -15.70
CA ASP A 4 7.00 -16.44 -17.10
C ASP A 4 6.66 -17.92 -17.33
N ASN A 5 7.03 -18.78 -16.37
CA ASN A 5 6.76 -20.21 -16.43
C ASN A 5 5.25 -20.47 -16.36
N LYS A 6 4.57 -19.86 -15.37
CA LYS A 6 3.11 -19.99 -15.21
C LYS A 6 2.34 -19.52 -16.44
N LEU A 7 2.72 -18.38 -17.00
CA LEU A 7 2.12 -17.83 -18.22
C LEU A 7 2.33 -18.76 -19.42
N SER A 8 3.55 -19.26 -19.62
CA SER A 8 3.90 -20.15 -20.72
C SER A 8 3.14 -21.48 -20.64
N ASN A 9 2.92 -21.98 -19.42
CA ASN A 9 2.18 -23.22 -19.16
C ASN A 9 0.65 -23.03 -19.11
N LYS A 10 0.14 -21.80 -19.29
CA LYS A 10 -1.29 -21.45 -19.15
C LYS A 10 -1.86 -21.84 -17.78
N GLU A 11 -1.05 -21.76 -16.75
CA GLU A 11 -1.47 -21.96 -15.37
C GLU A 11 -2.29 -20.76 -14.87
N ILE A 12 -3.14 -21.01 -13.88
CA ILE A 12 -3.86 -19.93 -13.20
C ILE A 12 -2.87 -19.12 -12.35
N ILE A 13 -2.95 -17.81 -12.46
CA ILE A 13 -2.20 -16.86 -11.64
C ILE A 13 -3.19 -16.20 -10.69
N VAL A 14 -2.94 -16.31 -9.39
CA VAL A 14 -3.81 -15.76 -8.34
C VAL A 14 -3.27 -14.41 -7.89
N LEU A 15 -4.09 -13.37 -7.99
CA LEU A 15 -3.80 -12.04 -7.44
C LEU A 15 -4.28 -11.96 -5.98
N ASP A 16 -3.73 -10.99 -5.25
CA ASP A 16 -4.19 -10.65 -3.91
C ASP A 16 -5.58 -9.98 -3.89
N GLY A 17 -6.10 -9.80 -2.67
CA GLY A 17 -7.42 -9.22 -2.43
C GLY A 17 -7.37 -7.73 -2.05
N ALA A 18 -8.46 -7.26 -1.42
CA ALA A 18 -8.63 -5.88 -1.00
C ALA A 18 -7.72 -5.51 0.19
N THR A 19 -6.50 -5.05 -0.11
CA THR A 19 -5.50 -4.64 0.89
C THR A 19 -6.01 -3.56 1.86
N SER A 20 -6.70 -2.51 1.39
CA SER A 20 -7.20 -1.43 2.25
C SER A 20 -8.21 -1.92 3.30
N THR A 21 -9.10 -2.83 2.90
CA THR A 21 -10.13 -3.40 3.79
C THR A 21 -9.49 -4.26 4.88
N GLU A 22 -8.47 -5.04 4.54
CA GLU A 22 -7.74 -5.85 5.53
C GLU A 22 -6.90 -4.98 6.48
N ILE A 23 -6.30 -3.89 5.99
CA ILE A 23 -5.60 -2.92 6.83
C ILE A 23 -6.57 -2.29 7.86
N GLU A 24 -7.77 -1.90 7.44
CA GLU A 24 -8.82 -1.41 8.34
C GLU A 24 -9.28 -2.48 9.34
N ARG A 25 -9.49 -3.73 8.88
CA ARG A 25 -9.88 -4.87 9.72
C ARG A 25 -8.87 -5.14 10.84
N LEU A 26 -7.58 -4.97 10.56
CA LEU A 26 -6.51 -5.13 11.54
C LEU A 26 -6.31 -3.91 12.46
N GLY A 27 -7.15 -2.87 12.30
CA GLY A 27 -7.24 -1.73 13.22
C GLY A 27 -6.32 -0.55 12.87
N ALA A 28 -5.73 -0.51 11.67
CA ALA A 28 -4.99 0.68 11.26
C ALA A 28 -5.94 1.82 10.92
N GLU A 29 -5.59 3.03 11.35
CA GLU A 29 -6.39 4.23 11.09
C GLU A 29 -6.43 4.56 9.59
N MET A 30 -7.65 4.73 9.07
CA MET A 30 -7.89 5.25 7.72
C MET A 30 -7.89 6.78 7.74
N ASN A 31 -7.09 7.39 6.86
CA ASN A 31 -7.17 8.84 6.67
C ASN A 31 -8.34 9.20 5.74
N SER A 32 -9.08 10.26 6.05
CA SER A 32 -10.22 10.69 5.22
C SER A 32 -9.85 11.07 3.78
N SER A 33 -8.61 11.52 3.55
CA SER A 33 -8.10 11.92 2.23
C SER A 33 -7.20 10.87 1.59
N ALA A 34 -6.31 10.25 2.35
CA ALA A 34 -5.31 9.30 1.84
C ALA A 34 -5.58 7.83 2.20
N TRP A 35 -6.70 7.53 2.87
CA TRP A 35 -7.15 6.17 3.20
C TRP A 35 -6.02 5.34 3.81
N SER A 36 -5.85 4.09 3.36
CA SER A 36 -4.80 3.17 3.76
C SER A 36 -3.40 3.57 3.28
N GLY A 37 -3.27 4.56 2.39
CA GLY A 37 -1.97 5.03 1.90
C GLY A 37 -1.08 5.57 3.01
N VAL A 38 -1.67 6.12 4.08
CA VAL A 38 -0.92 6.58 5.26
C VAL A 38 -0.35 5.43 6.09
N ALA A 39 -0.98 4.25 6.03
CA ALA A 39 -0.60 3.08 6.82
C ALA A 39 0.81 2.58 6.48
N ASN A 40 1.30 2.84 5.26
CA ASN A 40 2.69 2.55 4.90
C ASN A 40 3.71 3.25 5.82
N LYS A 41 3.35 4.41 6.37
CA LYS A 41 4.21 5.19 7.27
C LYS A 41 3.81 5.01 8.73
N THR A 42 2.51 4.97 9.02
CA THR A 42 2.00 4.94 10.41
C THR A 42 1.94 3.52 10.99
N HIS A 43 1.64 2.52 10.15
CA HIS A 43 1.44 1.12 10.56
C HIS A 43 2.08 0.13 9.56
N PRO A 44 3.40 0.25 9.26
CA PRO A 44 4.06 -0.59 8.25
C PRO A 44 3.98 -2.09 8.58
N ASP A 45 3.94 -2.46 9.86
CA ASP A 45 3.79 -3.85 10.29
C ASP A 45 2.42 -4.43 9.93
N ILE A 46 1.35 -3.64 9.99
CA ILE A 46 0.01 -4.07 9.56
C ILE A 46 -0.01 -4.28 8.04
N VAL A 47 0.57 -3.36 7.27
CA VAL A 47 0.68 -3.49 5.80
C VAL A 47 1.43 -4.77 5.44
N ARG A 48 2.56 -5.03 6.12
CA ARG A 48 3.34 -6.26 5.94
C ARG A 48 2.53 -7.49 6.29
N GLN A 49 1.83 -7.49 7.43
CA GLN A 49 0.99 -8.61 7.84
C GLN A 49 -0.08 -8.94 6.80
N VAL A 50 -0.77 -7.95 6.23
CA VAL A 50 -1.78 -8.16 5.18
C VAL A 50 -1.17 -8.85 3.95
N HIS A 51 -0.01 -8.38 3.49
CA HIS A 51 0.66 -9.02 2.36
C HIS A 51 1.14 -10.45 2.70
N GLU A 52 1.64 -10.68 3.91
CA GLU A 52 2.01 -12.02 4.39
C GLU A 52 0.79 -12.97 4.48
N GLU A 53 -0.40 -12.46 4.82
CA GLU A 53 -1.64 -13.23 4.82
C GLU A 53 -2.07 -13.61 3.40
N TYR A 54 -1.97 -12.71 2.42
CA TYR A 54 -2.26 -13.06 1.01
C TYR A 54 -1.25 -14.05 0.42
N ILE A 55 0.04 -13.90 0.74
CA ILE A 55 1.07 -14.87 0.32
C ILE A 55 0.76 -16.26 0.91
N ARG A 56 0.43 -16.33 2.20
CA ARG A 56 0.06 -17.60 2.86
C ARG A 56 -1.24 -18.21 2.31
N ALA A 57 -2.17 -17.38 1.84
CA ALA A 57 -3.39 -17.82 1.18
C ALA A 57 -3.16 -18.35 -0.25
N GLY A 58 -1.94 -18.18 -0.81
CA GLY A 58 -1.57 -18.70 -2.13
C GLY A 58 -1.61 -17.66 -3.25
N ALA A 59 -1.57 -16.36 -2.93
CA ALA A 59 -1.41 -15.34 -3.96
C ALA A 59 -0.03 -15.45 -4.63
N ASP A 60 -0.02 -15.48 -5.96
CA ASP A 60 1.19 -15.45 -6.79
C ASP A 60 1.74 -14.04 -6.96
N VAL A 61 0.84 -13.05 -6.89
CA VAL A 61 1.15 -11.63 -7.06
C VAL A 61 0.48 -10.85 -5.95
N ILE A 62 1.25 -9.96 -5.33
CA ILE A 62 0.74 -8.97 -4.38
C ILE A 62 0.83 -7.57 -4.99
N THR A 63 -0.14 -6.74 -4.65
CA THR A 63 -0.23 -5.36 -5.11
C THR A 63 0.29 -4.44 -4.01
N ALA A 64 1.28 -3.60 -4.32
CA ALA A 64 1.77 -2.64 -3.35
C ALA A 64 0.66 -1.66 -2.92
N ASN A 65 0.63 -1.30 -1.63
CA ASN A 65 -0.33 -0.34 -1.06
C ASN A 65 -0.05 1.12 -1.49
N THR A 66 -0.02 1.41 -2.78
CA THR A 66 0.40 2.71 -3.36
C THR A 66 -0.70 3.45 -4.10
N PHE A 67 -1.95 2.99 -4.02
CA PHE A 67 -3.07 3.63 -4.72
C PHE A 67 -3.30 5.08 -4.26
N PHE A 68 -3.24 5.32 -2.94
CA PHE A 68 -3.42 6.65 -2.34
C PHE A 68 -2.12 7.34 -1.90
N THR A 69 -0.97 6.95 -2.48
CA THR A 69 0.34 7.51 -2.09
C THR A 69 0.86 8.60 -3.03
N SER A 70 0.00 9.11 -3.92
CA SER A 70 0.39 10.22 -4.79
C SER A 70 0.61 11.51 -3.99
N ARG A 71 1.51 12.38 -4.46
CA ARG A 71 1.91 13.60 -3.72
C ARG A 71 0.72 14.46 -3.29
N HIS A 72 -0.25 14.69 -4.18
CA HIS A 72 -1.40 15.55 -3.89
C HIS A 72 -2.35 14.92 -2.87
N VAL A 73 -2.57 13.60 -2.93
CA VAL A 73 -3.38 12.87 -1.94
C VAL A 73 -2.73 12.90 -0.55
N LEU A 74 -1.43 12.63 -0.49
CA LEU A 74 -0.68 12.70 0.77
C LEU A 74 -0.58 14.13 1.31
N ALA A 75 -0.56 15.15 0.45
CA ALA A 75 -0.60 16.55 0.88
C ALA A 75 -1.87 16.87 1.66
N SER A 76 -3.03 16.45 1.14
CA SER A 76 -4.31 16.60 1.82
C SER A 76 -4.39 15.85 3.15
N ALA A 77 -3.61 14.78 3.31
CA ALA A 77 -3.49 14.03 4.57
C ALA A 77 -2.44 14.60 5.54
N GLY A 78 -1.83 15.76 5.24
CA GLY A 78 -0.78 16.37 6.07
C GLY A 78 0.57 15.63 6.00
N LEU A 79 0.73 14.71 5.05
CA LEU A 79 1.93 13.89 4.83
C LEU A 79 2.76 14.34 3.61
N ALA A 80 2.39 15.45 2.95
CA ALA A 80 3.29 16.07 1.99
C ALA A 80 4.61 16.39 2.68
N VAL A 81 5.70 15.93 2.06
CA VAL A 81 7.05 16.36 2.39
C VAL A 81 7.04 17.88 2.54
N LYS A 82 7.31 18.34 3.77
CA LYS A 82 7.62 19.74 4.02
C LYS A 82 8.90 20.02 3.24
N LEU A 83 8.77 20.51 2.02
CA LEU A 83 9.88 21.13 1.29
C LEU A 83 10.15 22.47 1.96
N SER A 84 10.62 22.44 3.22
CA SER A 84 11.22 23.62 3.84
C SER A 84 12.61 23.79 3.27
N GLY A 85 12.66 24.29 2.04
CA GLY A 85 13.70 25.22 1.66
C GLY A 85 13.42 26.52 2.42
N SER A 86 14.21 26.75 3.46
CA SER A 86 14.37 28.02 4.14
C SER A 86 14.48 29.18 3.15
N THR A 87 13.52 30.11 3.17
CA THR A 87 13.79 31.56 3.17
C THR A 87 12.53 32.28 3.65
N GLN A 88 12.45 32.53 4.96
CA GLN A 88 11.65 33.63 5.47
C GLN A 88 12.51 34.88 5.26
N GLY A 89 12.26 35.59 4.17
CA GLY A 89 12.84 36.91 3.93
C GLY A 89 12.17 37.92 4.84
N GLN A 90 12.99 38.59 5.64
CA GLN A 90 12.67 39.88 6.24
C GLN A 90 12.41 40.93 5.17
#